data_AF-A0A2H9UMU1-F1
#
_entry.id   AF-A0A2H9UMU1-F1
#
_cell.length_a   1.000
_cell.length_b   1.000
_cell.length_c   1.000
_cell.angle_alpha   90.00
_cell.angle_beta   90.00
_cell.angle_gamma   90.00
#
_symmetry.space_group_name_H-M   'P 1'
#
loop_
_entity.id
_entity.type
_entity.pdbx_description
1 polymer ?
#
loop_
_entity_poly.entity_id
_entity_poly.type
_entity_poly.pdbx_seq_one_letter_code
_entity_poly.pdbx_strand_id
1 'polypeptide(L)' 'MSTLNSPQNRPRSKKITGGRVPCIVYLPKEEVEAIDKVVHKTGMSRSSIIAQTYYQGQQSNNKDECHEKAKA' A
#
# COMPACT_ATOMS: atom_id res chain seq x y z
N MET A 1 10.24 41.74 15.39
CA MET A 1 10.16 40.86 14.20
C MET A 1 9.01 39.88 14.41
N SER A 2 7.86 40.11 13.79
CA SER A 2 6.65 39.31 13.99
C SER A 2 6.59 38.18 12.96
N THR A 3 6.49 36.92 13.41
CA THR A 3 6.48 35.69 12.56
C THR A 3 5.08 35.30 12.10
N LEU A 4 4.09 36.18 12.24
CA LEU A 4 2.66 35.93 12.02
C LEU A 4 2.31 35.50 10.59
N ASN A 5 3.16 35.84 9.61
CA ASN A 5 2.96 35.52 8.20
C ASN A 5 3.90 34.42 7.67
N SER A 6 4.74 33.84 8.53
CA SER A 6 5.63 32.76 8.10
C SER A 6 4.83 31.47 7.91
N PRO A 7 5.05 30.73 6.79
CA PRO A 7 4.45 29.42 6.61
C PRO A 7 4.73 28.56 7.82
N GLN A 8 3.67 27.94 8.36
CA GLN A 8 3.79 27.07 9.52
C GLN A 8 4.77 25.94 9.17
N ASN A 9 5.89 25.87 9.89
CA ASN A 9 6.93 24.85 9.69
C ASN A 9 6.34 23.47 10.02
N ARG A 10 5.70 22.84 9.03
CA ARG A 10 5.18 21.49 9.19
C ARG A 10 6.36 20.52 9.20
N PRO A 11 6.52 19.70 10.24
CA PRO A 11 7.60 18.73 10.27
C PRO A 11 7.44 17.77 9.08
N ARG A 12 8.54 17.57 8.35
CA ARG A 12 8.59 16.57 7.28
C ARG A 12 8.29 15.19 7.88
N SER A 13 7.55 14.37 7.15
CA SER A 13 7.34 12.97 7.53
C SER A 13 8.69 12.28 7.74
N LYS A 14 8.80 11.50 8.83
CA LYS A 14 10.02 10.76 9.17
C LYS A 14 10.28 9.73 8.07
N LYS A 15 11.54 9.62 7.64
CA LYS A 15 11.94 8.60 6.68
C LYS A 15 11.74 7.23 7.33
N ILE A 16 10.90 6.39 6.73
CA ILE A 16 10.76 5.00 7.16
C ILE A 16 12.06 4.24 6.88
N THR A 17 12.51 3.46 7.87
CA THR A 17 13.65 2.55 7.75
C THR A 17 13.27 1.43 6.77
N GLY A 18 14.18 1.05 5.87
CA GLY A 18 13.94 -0.01 4.87
C GLY A 18 13.54 0.47 3.47
N GLY A 19 13.23 1.76 3.28
CA GLY A 19 12.95 2.33 1.96
C GLY A 19 11.71 1.75 1.26
N ARG A 20 11.52 2.11 -0.02
CA ARG A 20 10.51 1.47 -0.87
C ARG A 20 11.18 0.31 -1.59
N VAL A 21 10.68 -0.91 -1.38
CA VAL A 21 11.15 -2.09 -2.11
C VAL A 21 10.44 -2.13 -3.46
N PRO A 22 11.17 -2.09 -4.59
CA PRO A 22 10.56 -2.27 -5.90
C PRO A 22 10.07 -3.72 -6.05
N CYS A 23 8.89 -3.90 -6.63
CA CYS A 23 8.30 -5.21 -6.91
C CYS A 23 7.84 -5.24 -8.38
N ILE A 24 8.18 -6.31 -9.09
CA ILE A 24 7.73 -6.56 -10.46
C ILE A 24 6.74 -7.72 -10.39
N VAL A 25 5.52 -7.50 -10.88
CA VAL A 25 4.46 -8.51 -10.87
C VAL A 25 4.09 -8.81 -12.32
N TYR A 26 4.11 -10.10 -12.68
CA TYR A 26 3.66 -10.58 -13.98
C TYR A 26 2.24 -11.10 -13.83
N LEU A 27 1.31 -10.45 -14.52
CA LEU A 27 -0.12 -10.77 -14.49
C LEU A 27 -0.60 -11.06 -15.91
N PRO A 28 -1.55 -11.98 -16.09
CA PRO A 28 -2.21 -12.17 -17.37
C PRO A 28 -3.01 -10.92 -17.76
N LYS A 29 -3.23 -10.74 -19.06
CA LYS A 29 -3.87 -9.53 -19.61
C LYS A 29 -5.25 -9.27 -19.00
N GLU A 30 -6.03 -10.32 -18.78
CA GLU A 30 -7.38 -10.25 -18.21
C GLU A 30 -7.38 -9.63 -16.81
N GLU A 31 -6.41 -9.98 -15.96
CA GLU A 31 -6.27 -9.44 -14.61
C GLU A 31 -5.81 -7.98 -14.62
N VAL A 32 -4.94 -7.61 -15.57
CA VAL A 32 -4.52 -6.22 -15.76
C VAL A 32 -5.72 -5.34 -16.15
N GLU A 33 -6.57 -5.81 -17.05
CA GLU A 33 -7.79 -5.10 -17.45
C GLU A 33 -8.78 -4.95 -16.28
N ALA A 34 -8.86 -5.95 -15.39
CA ALA A 34 -9.67 -5.86 -14.19
C ALA A 34 -9.15 -4.77 -13.23
N ILE A 35 -7.83 -4.70 -13.02
CA ILE A 35 -7.19 -3.66 -12.20
C ILE A 35 -7.44 -2.28 -12.79
N ASP A 36 -7.36 -2.13 -14.11
CA ASP A 36 -7.61 -0.85 -14.79
C ASP A 36 -9.03 -0.33 -14.58
N LYS A 37 -10.03 -1.22 -14.57
CA LYS A 37 -11.41 -0.84 -14.23
C LYS A 37 -11.50 -0.28 -12.80
N VAL A 38 -10.72 -0.82 -11.86
CA VAL A 38 -10.69 -0.33 -10.46
C VAL A 38 -9.95 1.01 -10.35
N VAL A 39 -8.85 1.16 -11.10
CA VAL A 39 -8.10 2.44 -11.21
C VAL A 39 -9.03 3.55 -11.67
N HIS A 40 -9.77 3.33 -12.76
CA HIS A 40 -10.69 4.34 -13.30
C HIS A 40 -11.84 4.69 -12.34
N LYS A 41 -12.30 3.73 -11.53
CA LYS A 41 -13.37 3.96 -10.54
C LYS A 41 -12.88 4.72 -9.31
N THR A 42 -11.68 4.43 -8.82
CA THR A 42 -11.16 4.98 -7.55
C THR A 42 -10.28 6.21 -7.74
N GLY A 43 -9.77 6.45 -8.95
CA GLY A 43 -8.80 7.51 -9.24
C GLY A 43 -7.42 7.26 -8.64
N MET A 44 -7.14 6.04 -8.15
CA MET A 44 -5.87 5.65 -7.55
C MET A 44 -4.91 5.07 -8.58
N SER A 45 -3.59 5.12 -8.31
CA SER A 45 -2.62 4.49 -9.21
C SER A 45 -2.71 2.95 -9.17
N ARG A 46 -2.38 2.30 -10.29
CA ARG A 46 -2.24 0.84 -10.39
C ARG A 46 -1.39 0.26 -9.26
N SER A 47 -0.23 0.88 -9.00
CA SER A 47 0.69 0.45 -7.94
C SER A 47 0.10 0.53 -6.54
N SER A 48 -0.74 1.54 -6.28
CA SER A 48 -1.41 1.69 -4.98
C SER A 48 -2.46 0.60 -4.77
N ILE A 49 -3.23 0.27 -5.81
CA ILE A 49 -4.24 -0.79 -5.76
C ILE A 49 -3.57 -2.15 -5.55
N ILE A 50 -2.51 -2.45 -6.33
CA ILE A 50 -1.75 -3.70 -6.18
C ILE A 50 -1.16 -3.84 -4.77
N ALA A 51 -0.56 -2.77 -4.24
CA ALA A 51 -0.03 -2.78 -2.88
C ALA A 51 -1.14 -3.02 -1.84
N GLN A 52 -2.28 -2.34 -1.98
CA GLN A 52 -3.42 -2.53 -1.08
C GLN A 52 -3.93 -3.97 -1.11
N THR A 53 -4.15 -4.54 -2.29
CA THR A 53 -4.60 -5.92 -2.45
C THR A 53 -3.59 -6.90 -1.86
N TYR A 54 -2.30 -6.69 -2.09
CA TYR A 54 -1.23 -7.51 -1.52
C TYR A 54 -1.22 -7.49 0.02
N TYR A 55 -1.30 -6.29 0.63
CA TYR A 55 -1.35 -6.14 2.08
C TYR A 55 -2.62 -6.76 2.69
N GLN A 56 -3.77 -6.61 2.03
CA GLN A 56 -5.02 -7.26 2.45
C GLN A 56 -4.88 -8.78 2.43
N GLY A 57 -4.29 -9.35 1.37
CA GLY A 57 -4.03 -10.79 1.25
C GLY A 57 -3.03 -11.32 2.30
N GLN A 58 -2.02 -10.54 2.67
CA GLN A 58 -1.13 -10.91 3.78
C GLN A 58 -1.90 -10.97 5.11
N GLN A 59 -2.75 -9.99 5.39
CA GLN A 59 -3.49 -9.96 6.66
C GLN A 59 -4.49 -11.10 6.79
N SER A 60 -5.06 -11.59 5.69
CA SER A 60 -5.90 -12.80 5.71
C SER A 60 -5.09 -14.06 5.97
N ASN A 61 -3.96 -14.27 5.27
CA ASN A 61 -3.12 -15.47 5.46
C ASN A 61 -2.49 -15.54 6.87
N ASN A 62 -2.11 -14.40 7.46
CA ASN A 62 -1.55 -14.37 8.82
C ASN A 62 -2.58 -14.69 9.91
N LYS A 63 -3.88 -14.52 9.65
CA LYS A 63 -4.92 -14.92 10.62
C LYS A 63 -5.07 -16.44 10.69
N ASP A 64 -4.85 -17.12 9.57
CA ASP A 64 -4.92 -18.58 9.51
C ASP A 64 -3.66 -19.24 10.12
N GLU A 65 -2.48 -18.65 9.97
CA GLU A 65 -1.25 -19.13 10.66
C GLU A 65 -1.32 -19.06 12.19
N CYS A 66 -2.06 -18.10 12.76
CA CYS A 66 -2.25 -18.00 14.21
C CYS A 66 -3.18 -19.09 14.78
N HIS A 67 -4.04 -19.71 13.94
CA HIS A 67 -4.93 -20.78 14.40
C HIS A 67 -4.30 -22.17 14.31
N GLU A 68 -3.31 -22.39 13.44
CA GLU A 68 -2.65 -23.69 13.28
C GLU A 68 -1.51 -23.90 14.30
N LYS A 69 -0.84 -22.83 14.73
CA LYS A 69 0.19 -22.88 15.78
C LYS A 69 -0.35 -23.07 17.21
N ALA A 70 -1.67 -23.15 17.38
CA ALA A 70 -2.33 -23.42 18.67
C ALA A 70 -2.76 -24.90 18.85
N LYS A 71 -2.42 -25.78 17.91
CA LYS A 71 -2.74 -27.23 17.95
C LYS A 71 -1.52 -28.17 17.88
N ALA A 72 -0.31 -27.65 18.07
CA ALA A 72 0.91 -28.46 18.20
C ALA A 72 1.48 -28.32 19.61
#